data_AF-A0A2R6QNN2-F1
#
_entry.id   AF-A0A2R6QNN2-F1
#
_cell.length_a   1.000
_cell.length_b   1.000
_cell.length_c   1.000
_cell.angle_alpha   90.00
_cell.angle_beta   90.00
_cell.angle_gamma   90.00
#
_symmetry.space_group_name_H-M   'P 1'
#
loop_
_entity.id
_entity.type
_entity.pdbx_description
1 polymer ?
#
loop_
_entity_poly.entity_id
_entity_poly.type
_entity_poly.pdbx_seq_one_letter_code
_entity_poly.pdbx_strand_id
1 'polypeptide(L)' 'MGIIKSSFSFMVGTLFGVYVAQNYNVPNIHKLFNTGLAIGKHLEENYRKPKKRDGDD' A
#
# COMPACT_ATOMS: atom_id res chain seq x y z
N MET A 1 -7.17 32.47 5.93
CA MET A 1 -7.52 31.08 6.30
C MET A 1 -6.41 30.60 7.25
N GLY A 2 -6.64 30.59 8.56
CA GLY A 2 -5.55 30.39 9.55
C GLY A 2 -4.98 28.96 9.58
N ILE A 3 -3.78 28.81 10.15
CA ILE A 3 -3.05 27.54 10.28
C ILE A 3 -3.91 26.45 10.93
N ILE A 4 -4.72 26.82 11.94
CA ILE A 4 -5.64 25.92 12.64
C ILE A 4 -6.70 25.37 11.67
N LYS A 5 -7.35 26.24 10.88
CA LYS A 5 -8.34 25.82 9.89
C LYS A 5 -7.72 24.98 8.78
N SER A 6 -6.47 25.25 8.41
CA SER A 6 -5.75 24.49 7.38
C SER A 6 -5.26 23.12 7.87
N SER A 7 -4.99 22.96 9.17
CA SER A 7 -4.40 21.74 9.75
C SER A 7 -5.41 20.87 10.49
N PHE A 8 -6.66 21.34 10.63
CA PHE A 8 -7.70 20.64 11.38
C PHE A 8 -7.91 19.20 10.91
N SER A 9 -8.01 18.97 9.59
CA SER A 9 -8.17 17.61 9.04
C SER A 9 -7.00 16.70 9.36
N PHE A 10 -5.78 17.24 9.41
CA PHE A 10 -4.59 16.48 9.79
C PHE A 10 -4.62 16.10 11.27
N MET A 11 -4.99 17.04 12.15
CA MET A 11 -5.15 16.77 13.59
C MET A 11 -6.22 15.71 13.86
N VAL A 12 -7.41 15.86 13.27
CA VAL A 12 -8.52 14.91 13.44
C VAL A 12 -8.14 13.54 12.87
N GLY A 13 -7.53 13.48 11.68
CA GLY A 13 -7.06 12.24 11.08
C GLY A 13 -6.01 11.53 11.94
N THR A 14 -5.10 12.28 12.56
CA THR A 14 -4.07 11.72 13.45
C THR A 14 -4.71 11.13 14.71
N LEU A 15 -5.61 11.87 15.37
CA LEU A 15 -6.31 11.39 16.57
C LEU A 15 -7.13 10.13 16.28
N PHE A 16 -7.85 10.12 15.15
CA PHE A 16 -8.59 8.95 14.71
C PHE A 16 -7.66 7.76 14.43
N GLY A 17 -6.53 7.98 13.75
CA GLY A 17 -5.54 6.94 13.48
C GLY A 17 -4.97 6.32 14.76
N VAL A 18 -4.65 7.14 15.76
CA VAL A 18 -4.20 6.68 17.08
C VAL A 18 -5.28 5.84 17.76
N TYR A 19 -6.53 6.30 17.76
CA TYR A 19 -7.65 5.56 18.33
C TYR A 19 -7.79 4.18 17.68
N VAL A 20 -7.75 4.10 16.34
CA VAL A 20 -7.82 2.82 15.63
C VAL A 20 -6.63 1.91 16.00
N ALA A 21 -5.42 2.45 16.06
CA ALA A 21 -4.22 1.68 16.40
C ALA A 21 -4.22 1.13 17.83
N GLN A 22 -4.94 1.78 18.74
CA GLN A 22 -5.08 1.34 20.13
C GLN A 22 -6.25 0.37 20.34
N ASN A 23 -7.35 0.54 19.61
CA ASN A 23 -8.58 -0.23 19.82
C ASN A 23 -8.73 -1.45 18.90
N TYR A 24 -7.88 -1.58 17.90
CA TYR A 24 -7.87 -2.71 16.97
C TYR A 24 -6.47 -3.29 16.81
N ASN A 25 -6.42 -4.60 16.56
CA ASN A 25 -5.18 -5.27 16.18
C ASN A 25 -4.79 -4.86 14.75
N VAL A 26 -4.01 -3.79 14.63
CA VAL A 26 -3.53 -3.32 13.33
C VAL A 26 -2.47 -4.28 12.80
N PRO A 27 -2.65 -4.84 11.59
CA PRO A 27 -1.69 -5.77 11.02
C PRO A 27 -0.35 -5.08 10.76
N ASN A 28 0.73 -5.86 10.80
CA ASN A 28 2.06 -5.35 10.46
C ASN A 28 2.10 -4.94 8.98
N ILE A 29 2.13 -3.63 8.74
CA ILE A 29 2.05 -3.02 7.40
C ILE A 29 3.22 -3.49 6.52
N HIS A 30 4.41 -3.67 7.09
CA HIS A 30 5.58 -4.15 6.36
C HIS A 30 5.37 -5.58 5.84
N LYS A 31 4.81 -6.48 6.66
CA LYS A 31 4.43 -7.82 6.21
C LYS A 31 3.34 -7.76 5.14
N LEU A 32 2.32 -6.95 5.35
CA LEU A 32 1.22 -6.79 4.39
C LEU A 32 1.73 -6.30 3.02
N PHE A 33 2.63 -5.32 3.02
CA PHE A 33 3.26 -4.79 1.82
C PHE A 33 4.08 -5.86 1.09
N ASN A 34 4.95 -6.58 1.81
CA ASN A 34 5.77 -7.64 1.21
C ASN A 34 4.92 -8.78 0.62
N THR A 35 3.85 -9.17 1.31
CA THR A 35 2.89 -10.15 0.77
C THR A 35 2.19 -9.62 -0.47
N GLY A 36 1.77 -8.34 -0.47
CA GLY A 36 1.18 -7.70 -1.63
C GLY A 36 2.13 -7.67 -2.84
N LEU A 37 3.41 -7.34 -2.62
CA LEU A 37 4.44 -7.41 -3.66
C LEU A 37 4.65 -8.82 -4.19
N ALA A 38 4.68 -9.82 -3.30
CA ALA A 38 4.83 -11.21 -3.71
C ALA A 38 3.65 -11.68 -4.58
N ILE A 39 2.42 -11.36 -4.18
CA ILE A 39 1.21 -11.65 -4.97
C ILE A 39 1.26 -10.92 -6.30
N GLY A 40 1.63 -9.63 -6.31
CA GLY A 40 1.76 -8.83 -7.51
C GLY A 40 2.79 -9.42 -8.49
N LYS A 41 3.93 -9.88 -7.98
CA LYS A 41 4.96 -10.55 -8.78
C LYS A 41 4.48 -11.88 -9.35
N HIS A 42 3.78 -12.69 -8.56
CA HIS A 42 3.17 -13.92 -9.08
C HIS A 42 2.12 -13.64 -10.16
N LEU A 43 1.32 -12.58 -10.01
CA LEU A 43 0.38 -12.16 -11.03
C LEU A 43 1.11 -11.70 -12.30
N GLU A 44 2.15 -10.88 -12.15
CA GLU A 44 2.99 -10.49 -13.26
C GLU A 44 3.58 -11.72 -13.96
N GLU A 45 4.24 -12.62 -13.25
CA GLU A 45 4.87 -13.82 -13.82
C GLU A 45 3.86 -14.73 -14.53
N ASN A 46 2.68 -14.94 -13.95
CA ASN A 46 1.64 -15.81 -14.53
C ASN A 46 0.98 -15.21 -15.78
N TYR A 47 0.83 -13.89 -15.86
CA TYR A 47 0.12 -13.21 -16.94
C TYR A 47 1.05 -12.49 -17.93
N ARG A 48 2.36 -12.42 -17.66
CA ARG A 48 3.33 -11.83 -18.55
C ARG A 48 3.43 -12.68 -19.81
N LYS A 49 3.15 -12.05 -20.96
CA LYS A 49 3.35 -12.70 -22.27
C LYS A 49 4.79 -13.19 -22.39
N PRO A 50 5.02 -14.44 -22.85
CA PRO A 50 6.36 -14.93 -23.08
C PRO A 50 7.08 -14.01 -24.06
N LYS A 51 8.33 -13.64 -23.76
CA LYS A 51 9.16 -12.87 -24.70
C LYS A 51 9.33 -13.69 -25.97
N LYS A 52 9.08 -13.08 -27.13
CA LYS A 52 9.51 -13.65 -28.42
C LYS A 52 11.03 -13.86 -28.35
N ARG A 53 11.51 -15.01 -28.82
CA ARG A 53 12.94 -15.22 -29.06
C ARG A 53 13.32 -14.34 -30.26
N ASP A 54 14.23 -13.41 -30.07
CA ASP A 54 14.83 -12.62 -31.17
C ASP A 54 15.71 -13.55 -32.01
N GLY A 55 15.12 -14.27 -32.97
CA GLY A 55 15.88 -15.18 -33.84
C GLY A 55 15.03 -16.01 -34.77
N ASP A 56 14.00 -15.42 -35.39
CA ASP A 56 13.21 -16.05 -36.45
C ASP A 56 13.05 -15.06 -37.62
N ASP A 57 14.20 -14.53 -38.07
CA ASP A 57 14.39 -13.90 -39.39
C ASP A 57 14.92 -14.95 -40.38
#